data_AF-A1SR98-F1
#
_entry.id   AF-A1SR98-F1
#
_cell.length_a   1.000
_cell.length_b   1.000
_cell.length_c   1.000
_cell.angle_alpha   90.00
_cell.angle_beta   90.00
_cell.angle_gamma   90.00
#
_symmetry.space_group_name_H-M   'P 1'
#
loop_
_entity.id
_entity.type
_entity.pdbx_description
1 polymer ?
#
loop_
_entity_poly.entity_id
_entity_poly.type
_entity_poly.pdbx_seq_one_letter_code
_entity_poly.pdbx_strand_id
1 'polypeptide(L)' 'MTKHFLDNSNVIEFLCETANKFVEEKFGDDGYCVDEEGSGYTEEAQEYFDDTYDKIEGDLNDMLGVYRIEDDE' A
#
# COMPACT_ATOMS: atom_id res chain seq x y z
N MET A 1 16.77 2.86 20.53
CA MET A 1 15.38 2.46 20.22
C MET A 1 15.43 1.09 19.59
N THR A 2 14.69 0.14 20.15
CA THR A 2 14.56 -1.21 19.58
C THR A 2 13.75 -1.09 18.31
N LYS A 3 14.40 -1.24 17.14
CA LYS A 3 13.69 -1.29 15.86
C LYS A 3 12.98 -2.63 15.80
N HIS A 4 11.65 -2.62 15.75
CA HIS A 4 10.86 -3.83 15.57
C HIS A 4 10.74 -4.09 14.08
N PHE A 5 11.58 -5.01 13.59
CA PHE A 5 11.46 -5.55 12.26
C PHE A 5 10.42 -6.67 12.35
N LEU A 6 9.20 -6.38 11.89
CA LEU A 6 8.15 -7.38 11.84
C LEU A 6 8.20 -8.03 10.45
N ASP A 7 8.51 -9.32 10.40
CA ASP A 7 8.20 -10.19 9.27
C ASP A 7 6.67 -10.33 9.24
N ASN A 8 5.99 -9.56 8.39
CA ASN A 8 4.58 -9.25 8.65
C ASN A 8 3.78 -9.09 7.37
N SER A 9 3.52 -10.23 6.73
CA SER A 9 2.45 -10.34 5.73
C SER A 9 1.16 -9.63 6.19
N ASN A 10 0.84 -9.63 7.49
CA ASN A 10 -0.34 -8.93 8.02
C ASN A 10 -0.24 -7.40 8.00
N VAL A 11 0.96 -6.82 8.16
CA VAL A 11 1.12 -5.34 8.06
C VAL A 11 1.10 -4.93 6.61
N ILE A 12 1.76 -5.69 5.73
CA ILE A 12 1.70 -5.44 4.29
C ILE A 12 0.26 -5.58 3.80
N GLU A 13 -0.44 -6.64 4.20
CA GLU A 13 -1.86 -6.83 3.89
C GLU A 13 -2.72 -5.68 4.44
N PHE A 14 -2.50 -5.25 5.68
CA PHE A 14 -3.18 -4.09 6.24
C PHE A 14 -2.93 -2.80 5.44
N LEU A 15 -1.69 -2.54 5.04
CA LEU A 15 -1.33 -1.38 4.24
C LEU A 15 -2.01 -1.43 2.85
N CYS A 16 -1.92 -2.58 2.17
CA CYS A 16 -2.56 -2.80 0.87
C CYS A 16 -4.09 -2.67 0.95
N GLU A 17 -4.74 -3.31 1.93
CA GLU A 17 -6.19 -3.22 2.10
C GLU A 17 -6.65 -1.79 2.44
N THR A 18 -5.86 -1.08 3.24
CA THR A 18 -6.17 0.31 3.60
C THR A 18 -6.01 1.24 2.40
N ALA A 19 -4.93 1.11 1.64
CA ALA A 19 -4.72 1.88 0.41
C ALA A 19 -5.80 1.56 -0.64
N ASN A 20 -6.16 0.29 -0.84
CA ASN A 20 -7.24 -0.11 -1.75
C ASN A 20 -8.59 0.54 -1.35
N LYS A 21 -8.94 0.58 -0.06
CA LYS A 21 -10.17 1.25 0.39
C LYS A 21 -10.20 2.73 0.00
N PHE A 22 -9.07 3.43 0.11
CA PHE A 22 -9.01 4.83 -0.32
C PHE A 22 -9.13 4.97 -1.84
N VAL A 23 -8.56 4.06 -2.62
CA VAL A 23 -8.77 4.00 -4.07
C VAL A 23 -10.26 3.81 -4.40
N GLU A 24 -10.91 2.84 -3.77
CA GLU A 24 -12.35 2.58 -3.93
C GLU A 24 -13.20 3.79 -3.55
N GLU A 25 -12.88 4.47 -2.45
CA GLU A 25 -13.59 5.69 -2.03
C GLU A 25 -13.41 6.86 -3.01
N LYS A 26 -12.25 6.97 -3.66
CA LYS A 26 -11.92 8.09 -4.54
C LYS A 26 -12.39 7.88 -5.98
N PHE A 27 -12.17 6.68 -6.52
CA PHE A 27 -12.41 6.37 -7.94
C PHE A 27 -13.57 5.41 -8.16
N GLY A 28 -13.98 4.63 -7.15
CA GLY A 28 -14.98 3.59 -7.31
C GLY A 28 -14.62 2.62 -8.43
N ASP A 29 -15.62 2.25 -9.26
CA ASP A 29 -15.42 1.34 -10.39
C ASP A 29 -14.52 1.93 -11.49
N ASP A 30 -14.44 3.26 -11.62
CA ASP A 30 -13.62 3.94 -12.64
C ASP A 30 -12.11 3.81 -12.35
N GLY A 31 -11.75 3.43 -11.12
CA GLY A 31 -10.37 3.16 -10.72
C GLY A 31 -9.80 1.87 -11.30
N TYR A 32 -10.65 0.99 -11.85
CA TYR A 32 -10.24 -0.31 -12.37
C TYR A 32 -10.28 -0.33 -13.90
N CYS A 33 -9.27 -0.95 -14.51
CA CYS A 33 -9.25 -1.24 -15.93
C CYS A 33 -8.96 -2.72 -16.18
N VAL A 34 -9.41 -3.18 -17.35
CA VAL A 34 -9.12 -4.52 -17.86
C VAL A 34 -8.37 -4.36 -19.17
N ASP A 35 -7.19 -4.94 -19.25
CA ASP A 35 -6.33 -4.96 -20.44
C ASP A 35 -6.01 -6.41 -20.86
N GLU A 36 -5.08 -6.56 -21.81
CA GLU A 36 -4.67 -7.86 -22.35
C GLU A 36 -3.90 -8.72 -21.31
N GLU A 37 -3.41 -8.12 -20.23
CA GLU A 37 -2.61 -8.75 -19.18
C GLU A 37 -3.43 -9.07 -17.92
N GLY A 38 -4.58 -8.40 -17.71
CA GLY A 38 -5.53 -8.74 -16.65
C GLY A 38 -6.44 -7.59 -16.23
N SER A 39 -6.98 -7.72 -15.02
CA SER A 39 -7.68 -6.62 -14.33
C SER A 39 -6.72 -5.95 -13.35
N GLY A 40 -6.60 -4.64 -13.41
CA GLY A 40 -5.76 -3.83 -12.53
C GLY A 40 -6.35 -2.46 -12.28
N TYR A 41 -5.59 -1.59 -11.63
CA TYR A 41 -5.93 -0.18 -11.53
C TYR A 41 -5.58 0.56 -12.82
N THR A 42 -6.32 1.63 -13.10
CA THR A 42 -5.86 2.65 -14.05
C THR A 42 -4.55 3.28 -13.55
N GLU A 43 -3.77 3.90 -14.44
CA GLU A 43 -2.52 4.56 -14.06
C GLU A 43 -2.72 5.58 -12.93
N GLU A 44 -3.80 6.38 -12.98
CA GLU A 44 -4.12 7.38 -11.95
C GLU A 44 -4.50 6.73 -10.61
N ALA A 45 -5.25 5.63 -10.63
CA ALA A 45 -5.62 4.90 -9.43
C ALA A 45 -4.42 4.15 -8.82
N GLN A 46 -3.51 3.63 -9.64
CA GLN A 46 -2.26 3.02 -9.19
C GLN A 46 -1.35 4.06 -8.53
N GLU A 47 -1.15 5.22 -9.14
CA GLU A 47 -0.35 6.32 -8.55
C GLU A 47 -0.93 6.74 -7.19
N TYR A 48 -2.26 6.87 -7.10
CA TYR A 48 -2.91 7.20 -5.85
C TYR A 48 -2.80 6.10 -4.78
N PHE A 49 -2.86 4.82 -5.19
CA PHE A 49 -2.63 3.69 -4.31
C PHE A 49 -1.22 3.76 -3.70
N ASP A 50 -0.20 3.92 -4.55
CA ASP A 50 1.21 3.94 -4.15
C ASP A 50 1.49 5.10 -3.19
N ASP A 51 1.05 6.32 -3.51
CA ASP A 51 1.17 7.49 -2.65
C ASP A 51 0.49 7.27 -1.27
N THR A 52 -0.67 6.62 -1.27
CA THR A 52 -1.43 6.36 -0.05
C THR A 52 -0.75 5.30 0.80
N TYR A 53 -0.25 4.23 0.16
CA TYR A 53 0.51 3.17 0.81
C TYR A 53 1.75 3.75 1.51
N ASP A 54 2.58 4.49 0.78
CA ASP A 54 3.83 5.08 1.28
C ASP A 54 3.57 6.04 2.45
N LYS A 55 2.50 6.82 2.36
CA LYS A 55 2.12 7.72 3.45
C LYS A 55 1.75 6.97 4.73
N ILE A 56 0.93 5.93 4.63
CA ILE A 56 0.51 5.15 5.81
C ILE A 56 1.71 4.39 6.39
N GLU A 57 2.57 3.84 5.54
CA GLU A 57 3.82 3.22 5.97
C GLU A 57 4.72 4.22 6.70
N GLY A 58 4.87 5.44 6.17
CA GLY A 58 5.59 6.54 6.82
C GLY A 58 5.00 6.90 8.19
N ASP A 59 3.68 7.03 8.30
CA ASP A 59 3.01 7.33 9.57
C ASP A 59 3.22 6.20 10.61
N LEU A 60 3.17 4.94 10.20
CA LEU A 60 3.46 3.79 11.08
C LEU A 60 4.92 3.74 11.52
N ASN A 61 5.85 4.03 10.60
CA ASN A 61 7.28 4.16 10.89
C ASN A 61 7.52 5.22 11.96
N ASP A 62 6.97 6.42 11.78
CA ASP A 62 7.17 7.56 12.67
C ASP A 62 6.50 7.38 14.03
N MET A 63 5.29 6.79 14.05
CA MET A 63 4.51 6.63 15.28
C MET A 63 4.97 5.43 16.12
N LEU A 64 5.26 4.30 15.48
CA LEU A 64 5.46 3.01 16.15
C LEU A 64 6.89 2.46 16.00
N GLY A 65 7.72 3.05 15.15
CA GLY A 65 9.07 2.55 14.87
C GLY A 65 9.06 1.19 14.16
N VAL A 66 8.02 0.92 13.37
CA VAL A 66 7.81 -0.33 12.62
C VAL A 66 8.39 -0.16 11.22
N TYR A 67 9.58 -0.72 10.98
CA TYR A 67 10.27 -0.63 9.69
C TYR A 67 10.17 -1.94 8.92
N ARG A 68 10.02 -1.85 7.59
CA ARG A 68 10.12 -2.99 6.67
C ARG A 68 11.57 -3.51 6.66
N ILE A 69 11.74 -4.82 6.56
CA ILE A 69 13.03 -5.42 6.23
C ILE A 69 13.17 -5.29 4.70
N GLU A 70 14.14 -4.52 4.24
CA GLU A 70 14.61 -4.60 2.86
C GLU A 70 15.43 -5.90 2.77
N ASP A 71 14.93 -6.91 2.06
CA ASP A 71 15.77 -8.04 1.67
C ASP A 71 16.83 -7.50 0.70
N ASP A 72 18.08 -7.42 1.19
CA ASP A 72 19.28 -7.23 0.36
C ASP A 72 19.45 -8.51 -0.50
N GLU A 73 18.88 -8.52 -1.70
CA GLU A 73 19.27 -9.44 -2.80
C GLU A 73 19.99 -8.71 -3.93
#